data_AF-A0A7Y4LZR8-F1
#
_entry.id   AF-A0A7Y4LZR8-F1
#
_cell.length_a   1.000
_cell.length_b   1.000
_cell.length_c   1.000
_cell.angle_alpha   90.00
_cell.angle_beta   90.00
_cell.angle_gamma   90.00
#
_symmetry.space_group_name_H-M   'P 1'
#
loop_
_entity.id
_entity.type
_entity.pdbx_description
1 polymer ?
#
loop_
_entity_poly.entity_id
_entity_poly.type
_entity_poly.pdbx_seq_one_letter_code
_entity_poly.pdbx_strand_id
1 'polypeptide(L)'
;MRTAAIPLFVALELASGSALAQSTSDPLAQLRGCSLMERAERLKCLDRLSRSMAPPAGPASPLGNWTISETTSPVDYRPFVVAITSSLDAAEGAAMRLSIYCRNGRTELVVTGTAIAGRGEDYEMSYRVNGDQPVQTVAGSPSFGTGVAFKGDVVRLLQSLPEEGEVAVRLSPRTGIAREGNFSIGGLKVVRDKLAAACKWPQAIATPRN
;
A
#
# COMPACT_ATOMS: atom_id res chain seq x y z
N MET A 1 54.20 -23.37 -61.05
CA MET A 1 53.08 -24.32 -60.88
C MET A 1 52.57 -24.22 -59.45
N ARG A 2 51.30 -23.83 -59.33
CA ARG A 2 50.30 -24.04 -58.26
C ARG A 2 50.66 -23.74 -56.79
N THR A 3 50.22 -22.55 -56.40
CA THR A 3 49.78 -22.10 -55.07
C THR A 3 48.77 -23.05 -54.42
N ALA A 4 48.88 -23.22 -53.10
CA ALA A 4 47.80 -23.72 -52.24
C ALA A 4 47.70 -22.81 -51.01
N ALA A 5 46.68 -21.93 -51.01
CA ALA A 5 46.29 -21.13 -49.87
C ALA A 5 45.32 -21.95 -49.00
N ILE A 6 45.63 -22.10 -47.72
CA ILE A 6 44.81 -22.82 -46.74
C ILE A 6 43.94 -21.78 -46.02
N PRO A 7 42.59 -21.90 -46.01
CA PRO A 7 41.74 -20.96 -45.31
C PRO A 7 41.67 -21.31 -43.83
N LEU A 8 41.92 -20.33 -42.97
CA LEU A 8 41.75 -20.41 -41.53
C LEU A 8 40.27 -20.10 -41.22
N PHE A 9 39.47 -21.11 -40.84
CA PHE A 9 38.11 -20.91 -40.36
C PHE A 9 38.16 -20.62 -38.85
N VAL A 10 37.76 -19.40 -38.46
CA VAL A 10 37.53 -19.04 -37.06
C VAL A 10 36.04 -19.23 -36.76
N ALA A 11 35.71 -20.23 -35.95
CA ALA A 11 34.37 -20.41 -35.41
C ALA A 11 34.19 -19.48 -34.21
N LEU A 12 33.29 -18.51 -34.32
CA LEU A 12 32.91 -17.59 -33.24
C LEU A 12 31.69 -18.17 -32.52
N GLU A 13 31.91 -18.91 -31.44
CA GLU A 13 30.84 -19.41 -30.56
C GLU A 13 30.24 -18.23 -29.78
N LEU A 14 29.10 -17.73 -30.24
CA LEU A 14 28.25 -16.82 -29.48
C LEU A 14 27.52 -17.62 -28.40
N ALA A 15 28.17 -17.79 -27.25
CA ALA A 15 27.53 -18.25 -26.02
C ALA A 15 26.50 -17.20 -25.57
N SER A 16 25.28 -17.32 -26.10
CA SER A 16 24.12 -16.60 -25.62
C SER A 16 23.77 -17.17 -24.25
N GLY A 17 24.20 -16.50 -23.18
CA GLY A 17 23.84 -16.84 -21.82
C GLY A 17 22.33 -16.65 -21.60
N SER A 18 21.53 -17.65 -21.97
CA SER A 18 20.14 -17.76 -21.57
C SER A 18 20.11 -18.05 -20.08
N ALA A 19 20.01 -17.02 -19.25
CA ALA A 19 19.64 -17.15 -17.85
C ALA A 19 18.19 -17.64 -17.77
N LEU A 20 17.99 -18.95 -17.95
CA LEU A 20 16.73 -19.61 -17.63
C LEU A 20 16.65 -19.67 -16.11
N ALA A 21 15.80 -18.82 -15.53
CA ALA A 21 15.31 -18.99 -14.18
C ALA A 21 14.44 -20.26 -14.14
N GLN A 22 15.07 -21.43 -14.06
CA GLN A 22 14.36 -22.69 -13.78
C GLN A 22 14.17 -22.79 -12.26
N SER A 23 13.05 -22.28 -11.75
CA SER A 23 12.50 -22.84 -10.52
C SER A 23 12.04 -24.26 -10.84
N THR A 24 12.77 -25.27 -10.34
CA THR A 24 12.58 -26.70 -10.62
C THR A 24 11.31 -27.31 -10.03
N SER A 25 10.28 -26.51 -9.75
CA SER A 25 8.98 -26.99 -9.30
C SER A 25 7.88 -26.21 -10.01
N ASP A 26 7.21 -26.87 -10.98
CA ASP A 26 5.98 -26.35 -11.57
C ASP A 26 4.89 -26.31 -10.47
N PRO A 27 4.48 -25.12 -9.99
CA PRO A 27 3.50 -25.01 -8.90
C PRO A 27 2.15 -25.62 -9.30
N LEU A 28 1.81 -25.59 -10.59
CA LEU A 28 0.59 -26.19 -11.10
C LEU A 28 0.66 -27.72 -11.07
N ALA A 29 1.83 -28.32 -11.29
CA ALA A 29 2.02 -29.76 -11.16
C ALA A 29 1.85 -30.23 -9.70
N GLN A 30 2.34 -29.45 -8.74
CA GLN A 30 2.21 -29.77 -7.31
C GLN A 30 0.75 -29.67 -6.82
N LEU A 31 0.02 -28.64 -7.25
CA LEU A 31 -1.41 -28.50 -6.97
C LEU A 31 -2.23 -29.66 -7.54
N ARG A 32 -1.92 -30.10 -8.77
CA ARG A 32 -2.55 -31.28 -9.39
C ARG A 32 -2.23 -32.55 -8.60
N GLY A 33 -0.99 -32.71 -8.14
CA GLY A 33 -0.59 -33.84 -7.29
C GLY A 33 -1.44 -33.96 -6.02
N CYS A 34 -1.67 -32.86 -5.29
CA CYS A 34 -2.53 -32.86 -4.11
C CYS A 34 -4.00 -33.20 -4.45
N SER A 35 -4.49 -32.84 -5.64
CA SER A 35 -5.88 -33.05 -6.04
C SER A 35 -6.28 -34.52 -6.24
N LEU A 36 -5.29 -35.39 -6.49
CA LEU A 36 -5.48 -36.83 -6.71
C LEU A 36 -5.57 -37.65 -5.41
N MET A 37 -5.41 -37.01 -4.24
CA MET A 37 -5.40 -37.67 -2.93
C MET A 37 -6.78 -37.75 -2.29
N GLU A 38 -6.95 -38.69 -1.36
CA GLU A 38 -8.12 -38.79 -0.49
C GLU A 38 -8.34 -37.51 0.32
N ARG A 39 -9.60 -37.20 0.67
CA ARG A 39 -10.01 -35.86 1.14
C ARG A 39 -9.20 -35.35 2.34
N ALA A 40 -8.92 -36.22 3.31
CA ALA A 40 -8.15 -35.85 4.51
C ALA A 40 -6.66 -35.60 4.21
N GLU A 41 -6.10 -36.35 3.25
CA GLU A 41 -4.70 -36.22 2.83
C GLU A 41 -4.50 -35.03 1.90
N ARG A 42 -5.47 -34.78 1.02
CA ARG A 42 -5.53 -33.58 0.17
C ARG A 42 -5.45 -32.31 1.00
N LEU A 43 -6.21 -32.21 2.11
CA LEU A 43 -6.17 -31.04 2.98
C LEU A 43 -4.80 -30.82 3.60
N LYS A 44 -4.14 -31.89 4.06
CA LYS A 44 -2.77 -31.81 4.61
C LYS A 44 -1.73 -31.45 3.54
N CYS A 45 -1.88 -31.98 2.33
CA CYS A 45 -1.02 -31.67 1.18
C CYS A 45 -1.10 -30.20 0.80
N LEU A 46 -2.33 -29.67 0.69
CA LEU A 46 -2.57 -28.27 0.37
C LEU A 46 -2.07 -27.32 1.47
N ASP A 47 -2.25 -27.66 2.75
CA ASP A 47 -1.71 -26.86 3.86
C ASP A 47 -0.16 -26.81 3.82
N ARG A 48 0.49 -27.96 3.61
CA ARG A 48 1.95 -28.01 3.47
C ARG A 48 2.43 -27.21 2.26
N LEU A 49 1.76 -27.34 1.12
CA LEU A 49 2.10 -26.62 -0.10
C LEU A 49 1.95 -25.10 0.11
N SER A 50 0.86 -24.66 0.74
CA SER A 50 0.62 -23.26 1.11
C SER A 50 1.76 -22.70 1.98
N ARG A 51 2.19 -23.44 2.99
CA ARG A 51 3.31 -23.04 3.87
C ARG A 51 4.66 -23.00 3.16
N SER A 52 4.89 -23.87 2.17
CA SER A 52 6.11 -23.84 1.37
C SER A 52 6.13 -22.73 0.31
N MET A 53 4.95 -22.27 -0.12
CA MET A 53 4.79 -21.14 -1.04
C MET A 53 4.71 -19.79 -0.33
N ALA A 54 4.53 -19.78 1.00
CA ALA A 54 4.66 -18.57 1.79
C ALA A 54 6.07 -18.00 1.54
N PRO A 55 6.18 -16.74 1.06
CA PRO A 55 7.48 -16.14 0.83
C PRO A 55 8.30 -16.23 2.12
N PRO A 56 9.60 -16.58 2.08
CA PRO A 56 10.46 -16.37 3.23
C PRO A 56 10.30 -14.91 3.65
N ALA A 57 10.26 -14.63 4.96
CA ALA A 57 10.12 -13.28 5.48
C ALA A 57 11.19 -12.40 4.82
N GLY A 58 10.78 -11.68 3.78
CA GLY A 58 11.65 -10.80 3.03
C GLY A 58 12.09 -9.65 3.93
N PRO A 59 13.10 -8.88 3.52
CA PRO A 59 13.34 -7.59 4.18
C PRO A 59 12.03 -6.82 4.27
N ALA A 60 11.76 -6.21 5.43
CA ALA A 60 10.54 -5.45 5.67
C ALA A 60 10.29 -4.52 4.48
N SER A 61 9.08 -4.61 3.89
CA SER A 61 8.72 -3.78 2.75
C SER A 61 8.94 -2.31 3.13
N PRO A 62 9.60 -1.49 2.29
CA PRO A 62 9.73 -0.06 2.55
C PRO A 62 8.37 0.67 2.58
N LEU A 63 7.31 0.03 2.07
CA LEU A 63 5.93 0.51 2.17
C LEU A 63 5.24 0.07 3.48
N GLY A 64 5.85 -0.78 4.30
CA GLY A 64 5.18 -1.35 5.47
C GLY A 64 3.84 -1.98 5.11
N ASN A 65 2.77 -1.52 5.77
CA ASN A 65 1.39 -1.97 5.56
C ASN A 65 0.61 -1.13 4.55
N TRP A 66 1.29 -0.27 3.77
CA TRP A 66 0.66 0.56 2.76
C TRP A 66 0.55 -0.16 1.43
N THR A 67 -0.63 -0.06 0.83
CA THR A 67 -0.86 -0.39 -0.58
C THR A 67 -1.02 0.91 -1.35
N ILE A 68 -0.15 1.15 -2.34
CA ILE A 68 -0.21 2.33 -3.22
C ILE A 68 -0.71 1.90 -4.60
N SER A 69 -1.71 2.60 -5.12
CA SER A 69 -2.23 2.44 -6.47
C SER A 69 -2.11 3.77 -7.21
N GLU A 70 -1.38 3.77 -8.32
CA GLU A 70 -1.17 4.93 -9.18
C GLU A 70 -1.89 4.69 -10.50
N THR A 71 -2.79 5.60 -10.85
CA THR A 71 -3.54 5.55 -12.11
C THR A 71 -3.57 6.94 -12.73
N THR A 72 -3.93 7.02 -14.00
CA THR A 72 -4.11 8.29 -14.70
C THR A 72 -5.53 8.33 -15.25
N SER A 73 -6.23 9.43 -15.02
CA SER A 73 -7.60 9.60 -15.49
C SER A 73 -7.63 9.60 -17.03
N PRO A 74 -8.49 8.80 -17.68
CA PRO A 74 -8.53 8.72 -19.14
C PRO A 74 -9.16 9.96 -19.80
N VAL A 75 -9.83 10.83 -19.02
CA VAL A 75 -10.54 12.00 -19.55
C VAL A 75 -9.63 13.22 -19.64
N ASP A 76 -8.85 13.46 -18.59
CA ASP A 76 -8.03 14.68 -18.44
C ASP A 76 -6.54 14.40 -18.22
N TYR A 77 -6.14 13.12 -18.27
CA TYR A 77 -4.76 12.65 -18.11
C TYR A 77 -4.10 13.14 -16.80
N ARG A 78 -4.90 13.45 -15.78
CA ARG A 78 -4.38 13.83 -14.47
C ARG A 78 -4.08 12.59 -13.62
N PRO A 79 -3.01 12.61 -12.82
CA PRO A 79 -2.69 11.50 -11.93
C PRO A 79 -3.76 11.35 -10.85
N PHE A 80 -4.05 10.09 -10.54
CA PHE A 80 -4.87 9.67 -9.41
C PHE A 80 -4.08 8.64 -8.60
N VAL A 81 -3.63 9.04 -7.42
CA VAL A 81 -2.85 8.19 -6.52
C VAL A 81 -3.67 7.92 -5.26
N VAL A 82 -3.66 6.66 -4.84
CA VAL A 82 -4.31 6.23 -3.60
C VAL A 82 -3.31 5.42 -2.80
N ALA A 83 -3.13 5.78 -1.53
CA ALA A 83 -2.40 4.97 -0.56
C ALA A 83 -3.38 4.53 0.53
N ILE A 84 -3.41 3.24 0.85
CA ILE A 84 -4.34 2.68 1.83
C ILE A 84 -3.57 1.84 2.84
N THR A 85 -3.90 1.97 4.12
CA THR A 85 -3.53 1.02 5.16
C THR A 85 -4.76 0.62 5.99
N SER A 86 -4.71 -0.55 6.60
CA SER A 86 -5.82 -1.08 7.43
C SER A 86 -5.47 -0.99 8.91
N SER A 87 -6.49 -0.90 9.76
CA SER A 87 -6.29 -0.84 11.21
C SER A 87 -5.76 -2.17 11.76
N LEU A 88 -4.86 -2.09 12.75
CA LEU A 88 -4.23 -3.24 13.41
C LEU A 88 -5.23 -4.06 14.23
N ASP A 89 -6.21 -3.42 14.88
CA ASP A 89 -7.10 -4.06 15.85
C ASP A 89 -8.37 -4.67 15.23
N ALA A 90 -8.37 -4.88 13.92
CA ALA A 90 -9.56 -5.32 13.22
C ALA A 90 -9.82 -6.82 13.43
N ALA A 91 -10.86 -7.16 14.21
CA ALA A 91 -11.56 -8.44 14.02
C ALA A 91 -12.14 -8.50 12.60
N GLU A 92 -12.13 -9.67 11.95
CA GLU A 92 -12.60 -9.84 10.57
C GLU A 92 -13.98 -9.18 10.36
N GLY A 93 -14.05 -8.22 9.41
CA GLY A 93 -15.29 -7.51 9.05
C GLY A 93 -15.53 -6.14 9.72
N ALA A 94 -14.77 -5.77 10.75
CA ALA A 94 -14.83 -4.46 11.40
C ALA A 94 -13.63 -3.55 11.09
N ALA A 95 -12.77 -3.97 10.16
CA ALA A 95 -11.55 -3.25 9.81
C ALA A 95 -11.83 -1.83 9.30
N MET A 96 -11.22 -0.85 9.97
CA MET A 96 -11.14 0.49 9.45
C MET A 96 -9.97 0.59 8.48
N ARG A 97 -10.08 1.49 7.50
CA ARG A 97 -9.02 1.80 6.54
C ARG A 97 -8.73 3.29 6.57
N LEU A 98 -7.46 3.62 6.59
CA LEU A 98 -6.95 4.97 6.41
C LEU A 98 -6.46 5.10 4.97
N SER A 99 -7.08 5.99 4.22
CA SER A 99 -6.80 6.21 2.81
C SER A 99 -6.31 7.64 2.61
N ILE A 100 -5.22 7.80 1.87
CA ILE A 100 -4.75 9.09 1.37
C ILE A 100 -4.94 9.12 -0.13
N TYR A 101 -5.69 10.11 -0.59
CA TYR A 101 -5.98 10.32 -1.99
C TYR A 101 -5.22 11.52 -2.50
N CYS A 102 -4.71 11.42 -3.72
CA CYS A 102 -4.36 12.55 -4.57
C CYS A 102 -5.20 12.48 -5.82
N ARG A 103 -6.12 13.43 -6.00
CA ARG A 103 -6.95 13.54 -7.21
C ARG A 103 -7.03 14.99 -7.62
N ASN A 104 -6.74 15.26 -8.90
CA ASN A 104 -6.88 16.61 -9.45
C ASN A 104 -6.07 17.69 -8.68
N GLY A 105 -4.89 17.32 -8.16
CA GLY A 105 -4.06 18.19 -7.32
C GLY A 105 -4.56 18.37 -5.89
N ARG A 106 -5.70 17.79 -5.52
CA ARG A 106 -6.23 17.82 -4.15
C ARG A 106 -5.82 16.56 -3.40
N THR A 107 -5.27 16.77 -2.21
CA THR A 107 -5.02 15.69 -1.25
C THR A 107 -6.14 15.61 -0.23
N GLU A 108 -6.63 14.40 0.02
CA GLU A 108 -7.60 14.10 1.08
C GLU A 108 -7.12 12.92 1.91
N LEU A 109 -7.36 12.98 3.22
CA LEU A 109 -7.13 11.89 4.16
C LEU A 109 -8.49 11.44 4.69
N VAL A 110 -8.82 10.17 4.52
CA VAL A 110 -10.16 9.65 4.75
C VAL A 110 -10.09 8.35 5.53
N VAL A 111 -10.99 8.21 6.50
CA VAL A 111 -11.22 6.98 7.26
C VAL A 111 -12.50 6.31 6.76
N THR A 112 -12.39 5.03 6.41
CA THR A 112 -13.51 4.21 5.94
C THR A 112 -13.63 2.94 6.76
N GLY A 113 -14.81 2.33 6.77
CA GLY A 113 -15.07 1.09 7.52
C GLY A 113 -16.55 0.73 7.45
N THR A 114 -16.87 -0.54 7.62
CA THR A 114 -18.25 -1.05 7.57
C THR A 114 -19.14 -0.48 8.67
N ALA A 115 -18.55 -0.14 9.82
CA ALA A 115 -19.24 0.47 10.96
C ALA A 115 -19.36 2.00 10.86
N ILE A 116 -18.85 2.62 9.78
CA ILE A 116 -18.95 4.06 9.52
C ILE A 116 -20.09 4.30 8.55
N ALA A 117 -21.13 4.98 9.02
CA ALA A 117 -22.33 5.29 8.24
C ALA A 117 -22.69 6.78 8.30
N GLY A 118 -23.49 7.26 7.36
CA GLY A 118 -23.92 8.66 7.32
C GLY A 118 -22.89 9.61 6.73
N ARG A 119 -23.04 10.92 7.01
CA ARG A 119 -22.16 11.97 6.49
C ARG A 119 -20.98 12.19 7.42
N GLY A 120 -19.83 12.57 6.87
CA GLY A 120 -18.62 12.77 7.68
C GLY A 120 -18.76 13.91 8.70
N GLU A 121 -19.60 14.91 8.42
CA GLU A 121 -19.89 16.04 9.32
C GLU A 121 -20.70 15.65 10.57
N ASP A 122 -21.26 14.43 10.60
CA ASP A 122 -22.00 13.91 11.76
C ASP A 122 -21.09 13.23 12.80
N TYR A 123 -19.77 13.29 12.60
CA TYR A 123 -18.76 12.73 13.49
C TYR A 123 -17.94 13.83 14.17
N GLU A 124 -17.65 13.64 15.45
CA GLU A 124 -16.51 14.28 16.11
C GLU A 124 -15.29 13.40 15.90
N MET A 125 -14.17 14.01 15.51
CA MET A 125 -12.94 13.28 15.15
C MET A 125 -11.74 13.78 15.94
N SER A 126 -11.00 12.84 16.49
CA SER A 126 -9.68 13.10 17.06
C SER A 126 -8.67 12.07 16.57
N TYR A 127 -7.40 12.43 16.61
CA TYR A 127 -6.32 11.50 16.34
C TYR A 127 -5.21 11.60 17.39
N ARG A 128 -4.46 10.52 17.56
CA ARG A 128 -3.24 10.47 18.38
C ARG A 128 -2.11 9.89 17.56
N VAL A 129 -0.90 10.39 17.77
CA VAL A 129 0.31 9.86 17.17
C VAL A 129 1.10 9.19 18.29
N ASN A 130 1.49 7.93 18.13
CA ASN A 130 2.33 7.19 19.08
C ASN A 130 1.86 7.25 20.55
N GLY A 131 0.54 7.32 20.79
CA GLY A 131 -0.04 7.38 22.13
C GLY A 131 -0.04 8.78 22.79
N ASP A 132 0.34 9.83 22.06
CA ASP A 132 0.28 11.23 22.52
C ASP A 132 -1.15 11.69 22.86
N GLN A 133 -1.27 12.90 23.39
CA GLN A 133 -2.57 13.50 23.69
C GLN A 133 -3.45 13.59 22.42
N PRO A 134 -4.77 13.30 22.52
CA PRO A 134 -5.69 13.44 21.40
C PRO A 134 -5.73 14.87 20.86
N VAL A 135 -5.52 15.01 19.56
CA VAL A 135 -5.71 16.26 18.82
C VAL A 135 -7.08 16.21 18.17
N GLN A 136 -7.94 17.16 18.54
CA GLN A 136 -9.26 17.32 17.92
C GLN A 136 -9.11 17.94 16.53
N THR A 137 -9.87 17.43 15.58
CA THR A 137 -9.87 17.93 14.20
C THR A 137 -11.28 17.91 13.63
N VAL A 138 -11.49 18.72 12.60
CA VAL A 138 -12.80 18.83 11.95
C VAL A 138 -13.00 17.64 11.02
N ALA A 139 -14.08 16.91 11.24
CA ALA A 139 -14.55 15.87 10.35
C ALA A 139 -15.42 16.47 9.23
N GLY A 140 -15.47 15.82 8.08
CA GLY A 140 -16.47 16.11 7.06
C GLY A 140 -16.51 15.07 5.97
N SER A 141 -17.36 15.29 4.96
CA SER A 141 -17.52 14.34 3.86
C SER A 141 -16.35 14.46 2.87
N PRO A 142 -15.78 13.35 2.37
CA PRO A 142 -14.75 13.39 1.33
C PRO A 142 -15.32 13.97 0.02
N SER A 143 -14.46 14.51 -0.84
CA SER A 143 -14.92 15.05 -2.13
C SER A 143 -15.36 13.97 -3.12
N PHE A 144 -15.00 12.71 -2.86
CA PHE A 144 -15.49 11.54 -3.59
C PHE A 144 -15.47 10.30 -2.68
N GLY A 145 -16.27 9.30 -3.03
CA GLY A 145 -16.39 8.08 -2.25
C GLY A 145 -17.19 8.26 -0.96
N THR A 146 -16.96 7.38 0.01
CA THR A 146 -17.64 7.36 1.30
C THR A 146 -16.61 7.42 2.44
N GLY A 147 -17.08 7.69 3.67
CA GLY A 147 -16.25 7.73 4.87
C GLY A 147 -16.20 9.11 5.51
N VAL A 148 -15.25 9.27 6.42
CA VAL A 148 -15.02 10.52 7.17
C VAL A 148 -13.67 11.10 6.77
N ALA A 149 -13.65 12.32 6.24
CA ALA A 149 -12.45 13.01 5.82
C ALA A 149 -11.94 13.96 6.90
N PHE A 150 -10.60 14.02 7.04
CA PHE A 150 -9.92 15.10 7.74
C PHE A 150 -10.10 16.41 6.96
N LYS A 151 -10.60 17.44 7.64
CA LYS A 151 -10.71 18.79 7.09
C LYS A 151 -9.56 19.67 7.54
N GLY A 152 -9.34 20.76 6.81
CA GLY A 152 -8.21 21.68 7.02
C GLY A 152 -7.03 21.36 6.09
N ASP A 153 -5.82 21.70 6.53
CA ASP A 153 -4.59 21.49 5.77
C ASP A 153 -4.06 20.06 5.95
N VAL A 154 -4.60 19.15 5.15
CA VAL A 154 -4.24 17.73 5.16
C VAL A 154 -2.77 17.52 4.78
N VAL A 155 -2.23 18.34 3.87
CA VAL A 155 -0.83 18.22 3.44
C VAL A 155 0.11 18.51 4.62
N ARG A 156 -0.15 19.61 5.34
CA ARG A 156 0.62 19.96 6.54
C ARG A 156 0.49 18.90 7.64
N LEU A 157 -0.70 18.35 7.85
CA LEU A 157 -0.92 17.25 8.78
C LEU A 157 -0.07 16.03 8.40
N LEU A 158 -0.09 15.59 7.14
CA LEU A 158 0.72 14.46 6.68
C LEU A 158 2.23 14.75 6.79
N GLN A 159 2.65 15.98 6.53
CA GLN A 159 4.05 16.40 6.69
C GLN A 159 4.49 16.46 8.16
N SER A 160 3.58 16.71 9.11
CA SER A 160 3.90 16.73 10.54
C SER A 160 3.96 15.35 11.19
N LEU A 161 3.39 14.32 10.55
CA LEU A 161 3.47 12.94 11.05
C LEU A 161 4.91 12.40 10.95
N PRO A 162 5.34 11.57 11.92
CA PRO A 162 6.63 10.90 11.85
C PRO A 162 6.67 9.89 10.69
N GLU A 163 7.87 9.48 10.29
CA GLU A 163 8.04 8.52 9.18
C GLU A 163 7.63 7.09 9.56
N GLU A 164 7.61 6.79 10.86
CA GLU A 164 7.30 5.49 11.45
C GLU A 164 6.46 5.66 12.72
N GLY A 165 5.84 4.56 13.17
CA GLY A 165 5.00 4.52 14.37
C GLY A 165 3.54 4.24 14.04
N GLU A 166 2.64 4.79 14.84
CA GLU A 166 1.21 4.54 14.77
C GLU A 166 0.38 5.82 14.89
N VAL A 167 -0.75 5.84 14.18
CA VAL A 167 -1.79 6.85 14.33
C VAL A 167 -3.09 6.17 14.74
N ALA A 168 -3.62 6.57 15.89
CA ALA A 168 -4.95 6.19 16.33
C ALA A 168 -5.94 7.25 15.85
N VAL A 169 -7.01 6.86 15.16
CA VAL A 169 -8.09 7.78 14.79
C VAL A 169 -9.37 7.35 15.48
N ARG A 170 -9.97 8.27 16.23
CA ARG A 170 -11.24 8.06 16.93
C ARG A 170 -12.33 8.89 16.28
N LEU A 171 -13.42 8.21 15.93
CA LEU A 171 -14.64 8.77 15.33
C LEU A 171 -15.81 8.55 16.27
N SER A 172 -16.38 9.64 16.79
CA SER A 172 -17.55 9.60 17.66
C SER A 172 -18.77 10.12 16.89
N PRO A 173 -19.74 9.26 16.51
CA PRO A 173 -20.97 9.73 15.89
C PRO A 173 -21.82 10.50 16.93
N ARG A 174 -22.72 11.36 16.47
CA ARG A 174 -23.68 12.04 17.36
C ARG A 174 -24.52 11.08 18.21
N THR A 175 -24.82 9.90 17.67
CA THR A 175 -25.53 8.83 18.36
C THR A 175 -24.84 7.49 18.11
N GLY A 176 -24.78 6.65 19.15
CA GLY A 176 -24.16 5.33 19.06
C GLY A 176 -22.75 5.28 19.65
N ILE A 177 -21.98 4.28 19.22
CA ILE A 177 -20.69 3.93 19.83
C ILE A 177 -19.55 4.52 19.01
N ALA A 178 -18.64 5.23 19.69
CA ALA A 178 -17.41 5.71 19.09
C ALA A 178 -16.56 4.55 18.56
N ARG A 179 -15.92 4.77 17.41
CA ARG A 179 -15.02 3.82 16.76
C ARG A 179 -13.60 4.35 16.83
N GLU A 180 -12.66 3.44 16.98
CA GLU A 180 -11.25 3.77 17.01
C GLU A 180 -10.52 2.75 16.13
N GLY A 181 -9.61 3.25 15.31
CA GLY A 181 -8.71 2.41 14.52
C GLY A 181 -7.28 2.86 14.73
N ASN A 182 -6.39 1.92 15.07
CA ASN A 182 -4.95 2.15 15.13
C ASN A 182 -4.31 1.73 13.80
N PHE A 183 -3.58 2.63 13.17
CA PHE A 183 -2.95 2.42 11.87
C PHE A 183 -1.44 2.54 12.01
N SER A 184 -0.71 1.54 11.51
CA SER A 184 0.74 1.69 11.35
C SER A 184 1.01 2.71 10.24
N ILE A 185 1.88 3.68 10.54
CA ILE A 185 2.37 4.66 9.58
C ILE A 185 3.80 4.35 9.12
N GLY A 186 4.34 3.17 9.42
CA GLY A 186 5.59 2.70 8.82
C GLY A 186 5.49 2.70 7.29
N GLY A 187 6.46 3.32 6.62
CA GLY A 187 6.45 3.51 5.16
C GLY A 187 5.74 4.80 4.70
N LEU A 188 5.27 5.65 5.62
CA LEU A 188 4.61 6.92 5.29
C LEU A 188 5.52 7.86 4.47
N LYS A 189 6.84 7.79 4.64
CA LYS A 189 7.79 8.55 3.81
C LYS A 189 7.56 8.31 2.32
N VAL A 190 7.55 7.04 1.90
CA VAL A 190 7.36 6.65 0.49
C VAL A 190 5.98 7.11 -0.01
N VAL A 191 4.96 6.98 0.83
CA VAL A 191 3.60 7.45 0.53
C VAL A 191 3.57 8.96 0.30
N ARG A 192 4.21 9.74 1.18
CA ARG A 192 4.30 11.20 1.05
C ARG A 192 5.03 11.60 -0.22
N ASP A 193 6.12 10.95 -0.56
CA ASP A 193 6.90 11.27 -1.77
C ASP A 193 6.06 11.05 -3.04
N LYS A 194 5.32 9.92 -3.10
CA LYS A 194 4.41 9.61 -4.22
C LYS A 194 3.26 10.61 -4.34
N LEU A 195 2.62 10.95 -3.23
CA LEU A 195 1.53 11.92 -3.21
C LEU A 195 2.02 13.33 -3.52
N ALA A 196 3.18 13.74 -2.99
CA ALA A 196 3.78 15.04 -3.24
C ALA A 196 4.10 15.22 -4.72
N ALA A 197 4.63 14.19 -5.38
CA ALA A 197 4.88 14.21 -6.82
C ALA A 197 3.57 14.33 -7.63
N ALA A 198 2.56 13.51 -7.30
CA ALA A 198 1.29 13.49 -8.05
C ALA A 198 0.44 14.75 -7.84
N CYS A 199 0.36 15.26 -6.62
CA CYS A 199 -0.45 16.41 -6.25
C CYS A 199 0.33 17.73 -6.21
N LYS A 200 1.62 17.70 -6.54
CA LYS A 200 2.50 18.88 -6.57
C LYS A 200 2.50 19.63 -5.23
N TRP A 201 2.73 18.89 -4.14
CA TRP A 201 2.78 19.51 -2.82
C TRP A 201 3.88 20.57 -2.75
N PRO A 202 3.65 21.68 -2.03
CA PRO A 202 4.70 22.66 -1.78
C PRO A 202 5.84 21.97 -1.05
N GLN A 203 7.05 22.07 -1.61
CA GLN A 203 8.25 21.64 -0.93
C GLN A 203 8.46 22.55 0.29
N ALA A 204 8.90 21.98 1.42
CA ALA A 204 9.31 22.77 2.56
C ALA A 204 10.46 23.68 2.10
N ILE A 205 10.19 24.98 1.92
CA ILE A 205 11.22 25.95 1.58
C ILE A 205 12.12 26.04 2.81
N ALA A 206 13.31 25.43 2.74
CA ALA A 206 14.37 25.65 3.71
C ALA A 206 14.76 27.13 3.62
N THR A 207 14.20 27.96 4.48
CA THR A 207 14.64 29.35 4.63
C THR A 207 15.96 29.31 5.40
N PRO A 208 17.09 29.75 4.81
CA PRO A 208 18.32 29.89 5.58
C PRO A 208 18.06 30.94 6.66
N ARG A 209 18.31 30.59 7.91
CA ARG A 209 18.41 31.60 8.98
C ARG A 209 19.68 32.39 8.70
N ASN A 210 19.52 33.65 8.26
CA ASN A 210 20.57 34.66 8.30
C ASN A 210 20.64 35.29 9.68
#